data_AF-W2R3D9-F1
#
_entry.id   AF-W2R3D9-F1
#
_cell.length_a   1.000
_cell.length_b   1.000
_cell.length_c   1.000
_cell.angle_alpha   90.00
_cell.angle_beta   90.00
_cell.angle_gamma   90.00
#
_symmetry.space_group_name_H-M   'P 1'
#
loop_
_entity.id
_entity.type
_entity.pdbx_description
1 polymer ?
#
loop_
_entity_poly.entity_id
_entity_poly.type
_entity_poly.pdbx_seq_one_letter_code
_entity_poly.pdbx_strand_id
1 'polypeptide(L)'
;MASLSLRSVLLRAPCARFPFASFHSSTGSLRTRAAERSQTGASVSSSSDSTSPLISVRNAATSHGQLDVLLPLPGVMGLTRLGLDDANASVQDLIEAVRHADASLKAVEIATTDGTKLARTVRLGELTSMPFCLRLNHVNVLVESDVAAMDDRRAREESVAFATVKAEIERDPRLIVSRSTQLGIFISE
;
A
#
# COMPACT_ATOMS: atom_id res chain seq x y z
N MET A 1 -17.99 4.74 63.26
CA MET A 1 -17.27 5.50 62.22
C MET A 1 -17.89 5.16 60.88
N ALA A 2 -18.69 6.08 60.33
CA ALA A 2 -19.28 5.95 59.01
C ALA A 2 -18.32 6.60 57.99
N SER A 3 -18.05 5.93 56.87
CA SER A 3 -17.48 6.56 55.69
C SER A 3 -18.06 5.89 54.45
N LEU A 4 -18.72 6.71 53.66
CA LEU A 4 -19.50 6.39 52.47
C LEU A 4 -18.54 6.17 51.29
N SER A 5 -18.63 5.02 50.64
CA SER A 5 -17.98 4.79 49.33
C SER A 5 -18.86 5.41 48.24
N LEU A 6 -18.40 6.54 47.70
CA LEU A 6 -19.06 7.30 46.65
C LEU A 6 -18.76 6.72 45.26
N ARG A 7 -19.84 6.66 44.48
CA ARG A 7 -19.91 6.30 43.06
C ARG A 7 -19.16 7.30 42.17
N SER A 8 -18.54 6.82 41.09
CA SER A 8 -18.27 7.60 39.87
C SER A 8 -18.32 6.64 38.66
N VAL A 9 -19.48 6.55 37.98
CA VAL A 9 -19.87 7.27 36.76
C VAL A 9 -19.11 6.80 35.51
N LEU A 10 -19.80 5.94 34.75
CA LEU A 10 -19.53 5.58 33.36
C LEU A 10 -19.64 6.83 32.47
N LEU A 11 -18.53 7.27 31.87
CA LEU A 11 -18.53 8.32 30.86
C LEU A 11 -18.47 7.70 29.46
N ARG A 12 -19.65 7.71 28.84
CA ARG A 12 -19.92 7.43 27.44
C ARG A 12 -19.39 8.59 26.58
N ALA A 13 -18.43 8.33 25.71
CA ALA A 13 -17.97 9.31 24.73
C ALA A 13 -19.03 9.56 23.64
N PRO A 14 -19.31 10.81 23.25
CA PRO A 14 -20.32 11.14 22.25
C PRO A 14 -19.76 11.12 20.82
N CYS A 15 -20.62 10.68 19.90
CA CYS A 15 -20.43 10.69 18.45
C CYS A 15 -20.17 12.11 17.93
N ALA A 16 -19.06 12.31 17.21
CA ALA A 16 -18.86 13.51 16.40
C ALA A 16 -19.55 13.33 15.04
N ARG A 17 -20.62 14.11 14.83
CA ARG A 17 -21.24 14.34 13.52
C ARG A 17 -20.42 15.40 12.77
N PHE A 18 -19.96 15.08 11.58
CA PHE A 18 -19.39 16.09 10.68
C PHE A 18 -20.53 16.85 9.97
N PRO A 19 -20.47 18.20 9.92
CA PRO A 19 -21.45 18.99 9.19
C PRO A 19 -21.21 18.97 7.68
N PHE A 20 -22.32 18.91 6.95
CA PHE A 20 -22.44 19.09 5.51
C PHE A 20 -21.78 20.41 5.07
N ALA A 21 -20.89 20.34 4.08
CA ALA A 21 -20.43 21.52 3.36
C ALA A 21 -21.53 21.97 2.38
N SER A 22 -22.00 23.20 2.57
CA SER A 22 -22.95 23.88 1.70
C SER A 22 -22.30 24.25 0.36
N PHE A 23 -23.03 23.98 -0.72
CA PHE A 23 -22.74 24.53 -2.05
C PHE A 23 -23.08 26.02 -2.07
N HIS A 24 -22.10 26.87 -2.38
CA HIS A 24 -22.34 28.26 -2.70
C HIS A 24 -22.37 28.42 -4.22
N SER A 25 -23.57 28.53 -4.77
CA SER A 25 -23.82 29.05 -6.11
C SER A 25 -23.50 30.55 -6.11
N SER A 26 -22.53 30.97 -6.92
CA SER A 26 -22.34 32.38 -7.28
C SER A 26 -22.74 32.56 -8.74
N THR A 27 -23.88 33.23 -8.93
CA THR A 27 -24.43 33.62 -10.22
C THR A 27 -24.21 35.13 -10.43
N GLY A 28 -23.66 35.50 -11.59
CA GLY A 28 -23.56 36.89 -12.10
C GLY A 28 -22.15 37.48 -11.97
N SER A 29 -21.56 38.15 -12.95
CA SER A 29 -22.19 39.00 -13.95
C SER A 29 -21.19 39.46 -15.04
N LEU A 30 -21.64 39.38 -16.30
CA LEU A 30 -21.34 40.23 -17.49
C LEU A 30 -19.99 40.16 -18.26
N ARG A 31 -20.12 39.50 -19.43
CA ARG A 31 -19.78 39.94 -20.81
C ARG A 31 -18.35 40.39 -21.12
N THR A 32 -17.71 39.61 -22.00
CA THR A 32 -17.06 40.15 -23.20
C THR A 32 -17.08 39.11 -24.33
N ARG A 33 -17.39 39.58 -25.54
CA ARG A 33 -17.51 38.85 -26.81
C ARG A 33 -16.17 38.24 -27.24
N ALA A 34 -16.17 37.00 -27.74
CA ALA A 34 -15.33 36.61 -28.87
C ALA A 34 -15.78 35.29 -29.53
N ALA A 35 -16.10 35.40 -30.82
CA ALA A 35 -16.05 34.42 -31.91
C ALA A 35 -16.75 33.05 -31.76
N GLU A 36 -17.88 32.95 -32.47
CA GLU A 36 -18.43 31.70 -32.99
C GLU A 36 -17.40 31.01 -33.91
N ARG A 37 -17.06 29.76 -33.59
CA ARG A 37 -16.67 28.79 -34.60
C ARG A 37 -17.26 27.43 -34.23
N SER A 38 -18.33 27.09 -34.94
CA SER A 38 -19.04 25.83 -34.87
C SER A 38 -18.09 24.65 -35.06
N GLN A 39 -17.94 23.81 -34.03
CA GLN A 39 -17.75 22.37 -34.21
C GLN A 39 -18.60 21.65 -33.16
N THR A 40 -19.71 21.12 -33.67
CA THR A 40 -20.30 19.80 -33.38
C THR A 40 -19.91 19.16 -32.05
N GLY A 41 -20.92 18.96 -31.21
CA GLY A 41 -20.81 18.37 -29.89
C GLY A 41 -19.98 17.09 -29.86
N ALA A 42 -18.91 17.13 -29.08
CA ALA A 42 -18.52 15.97 -28.32
C ALA A 42 -19.45 15.93 -27.11
N SER A 43 -20.51 15.12 -27.20
CA SER A 43 -21.05 14.45 -26.02
C SER A 43 -19.85 14.01 -25.18
N VAL A 44 -19.73 14.56 -23.97
CA VAL A 44 -18.87 14.00 -22.93
C VAL A 44 -19.47 12.64 -22.58
N SER A 45 -19.22 11.68 -23.45
CA SER A 45 -19.27 10.28 -23.11
C SER A 45 -18.06 10.13 -22.21
N SER A 46 -18.27 10.24 -20.90
CA SER A 46 -17.38 9.59 -19.95
C SER A 46 -17.50 8.09 -20.21
N SER A 47 -16.86 7.62 -21.28
CA SER A 47 -16.54 6.22 -21.45
C SER A 47 -15.57 5.92 -20.33
N SER A 48 -16.10 5.54 -19.18
CA SER A 48 -15.32 4.88 -18.15
C SER A 48 -14.65 3.70 -18.83
N ASP A 49 -13.37 3.86 -19.13
CA ASP A 49 -12.56 2.79 -19.70
C ASP A 49 -12.75 1.60 -18.76
N SER A 50 -13.40 0.54 -19.25
CA SER A 50 -13.88 -0.57 -18.42
C SER A 50 -12.74 -1.40 -17.84
N THR A 51 -11.50 -0.97 -18.07
CA THR A 51 -10.23 -1.49 -17.58
C THR A 51 -9.67 -0.70 -16.40
N SER A 52 -10.20 0.50 -16.13
CA SER A 52 -9.76 1.32 -15.01
C SER A 52 -10.14 0.69 -13.66
N PRO A 53 -9.25 0.70 -12.66
CA PRO A 53 -9.55 0.17 -11.33
C PRO A 53 -10.59 1.04 -10.63
N LEU A 54 -11.61 0.39 -10.07
CA LEU A 54 -12.69 1.03 -9.33
C LEU A 54 -12.33 1.19 -7.84
N ILE A 55 -11.49 0.29 -7.33
CA ILE A 55 -11.14 0.17 -5.91
C ILE A 55 -9.64 -0.11 -5.83
N SER A 56 -8.95 0.45 -4.82
CA SER A 56 -7.57 0.09 -4.48
C SER A 56 -7.53 -0.64 -3.14
N VAL A 57 -6.72 -1.69 -3.06
CA VAL A 57 -6.44 -2.45 -1.84
C VAL A 57 -4.94 -2.62 -1.69
N ARG A 58 -4.48 -2.74 -0.44
CA ARG A 58 -3.06 -2.86 -0.13
C ARG A 58 -2.68 -4.30 0.20
N ASN A 59 -1.56 -4.77 -0.34
CA ASN A 59 -0.96 -6.02 0.12
C ASN A 59 -0.40 -5.82 1.54
N ALA A 60 -0.93 -6.57 2.51
CA ALA A 60 -0.51 -6.54 3.91
C ALA A 60 0.61 -7.54 4.23
N ALA A 61 1.05 -8.35 3.25
CA ALA A 61 2.13 -9.30 3.45
C ALA A 61 3.44 -8.59 3.84
N THR A 62 4.16 -9.15 4.81
CA THR A 62 5.43 -8.59 5.31
C THR A 62 6.66 -9.17 4.61
N SER A 63 6.47 -10.19 3.76
CA SER A 63 7.55 -10.86 3.05
C SER A 63 7.39 -10.71 1.54
N HIS A 64 8.52 -10.63 0.85
CA HIS A 64 8.54 -10.63 -0.62
C HIS A 64 7.94 -11.94 -1.16
N GLY A 65 7.16 -11.83 -2.24
CA GLY A 65 6.51 -12.97 -2.88
C GLY A 65 5.33 -13.58 -2.14
N GLN A 66 4.87 -12.92 -1.08
CA GLN A 66 3.62 -13.28 -0.39
C GLN A 66 2.51 -12.28 -0.70
N LEU A 67 1.28 -12.75 -0.62
CA LEU A 67 0.08 -11.94 -0.81
C LEU A 67 -0.84 -12.10 0.41
N ASP A 68 -1.26 -11.00 1.00
CA ASP A 68 -2.32 -10.96 2.00
C ASP A 68 -3.19 -9.73 1.74
N VAL A 69 -4.36 -9.93 1.14
CA VAL A 69 -5.26 -8.84 0.74
C VAL A 69 -6.69 -9.09 1.23
N LEU A 70 -7.40 -8.00 1.51
CA LEU A 70 -8.83 -8.01 1.81
C LEU A 70 -9.61 -7.51 0.61
N LEU A 71 -10.39 -8.39 -0.02
CA LEU A 71 -11.09 -8.13 -1.27
C LEU A 71 -12.62 -8.10 -1.07
N PRO A 72 -13.33 -7.10 -1.61
CA PRO A 72 -14.78 -7.15 -1.76
C PRO A 72 -15.13 -8.06 -2.94
N LEU A 73 -15.41 -9.34 -2.67
CA LEU A 73 -15.80 -10.29 -3.72
C LEU A 73 -17.29 -10.12 -4.06
N PRO A 74 -17.69 -10.07 -5.35
CA PRO A 74 -19.07 -9.79 -5.76
C PRO A 74 -20.13 -10.75 -5.20
N GLY A 75 -19.80 -12.03 -5.06
CA GLY A 75 -20.72 -13.08 -4.60
C GLY A 75 -20.68 -13.35 -3.10
N VAL A 76 -19.80 -12.69 -2.35
CA VAL A 76 -19.59 -12.90 -0.92
C VAL A 76 -19.92 -11.61 -0.16
N MET A 77 -20.63 -11.74 0.96
CA MET A 77 -20.92 -10.58 1.80
C MET A 77 -19.69 -10.17 2.60
N GLY A 78 -19.35 -8.88 2.56
CA GLY A 78 -18.23 -8.31 3.32
C GLY A 78 -16.89 -8.38 2.58
N LEU A 79 -15.79 -8.35 3.34
CA LEU A 79 -14.44 -8.46 2.81
C LEU A 79 -13.92 -9.87 3.00
N THR A 80 -13.32 -10.42 1.95
CA THR A 80 -12.70 -11.75 1.96
C THR A 80 -11.19 -11.62 2.04
N ARG A 81 -10.57 -12.26 3.04
CA ARG A 81 -9.11 -12.33 3.14
C ARG A 81 -8.58 -13.38 2.18
N LEU A 82 -7.62 -13.01 1.36
CA LEU A 82 -6.93 -13.87 0.43
C LEU A 82 -5.44 -13.86 0.74
N GLY A 83 -4.96 -14.99 1.25
CA GLY A 83 -3.56 -15.20 1.64
C GLY A 83 -2.88 -16.23 0.75
N LEU A 84 -1.69 -15.93 0.24
CA LEU A 84 -0.82 -16.87 -0.46
C LEU A 84 0.61 -16.70 0.05
N ASP A 85 1.09 -17.71 0.76
CA ASP A 85 2.39 -17.69 1.44
C ASP A 85 3.46 -18.57 0.76
N ASP A 86 3.10 -19.26 -0.33
CA ASP A 86 4.01 -20.16 -1.05
C ASP A 86 4.91 -19.41 -2.03
N ALA A 87 6.22 -19.53 -1.83
CA ALA A 87 7.26 -18.92 -2.66
C ALA A 87 7.26 -19.42 -4.12
N ASN A 88 6.67 -20.58 -4.40
CA ASN A 88 6.53 -21.13 -5.75
C ASN A 88 5.15 -20.85 -6.36
N ALA A 89 4.26 -20.16 -5.65
CA ALA A 89 2.95 -19.82 -6.17
C ALA A 89 3.07 -18.97 -7.44
N SER A 90 2.09 -19.13 -8.31
CA SER A 90 1.96 -18.47 -9.59
C SER A 90 0.68 -17.65 -9.66
N VAL A 91 0.57 -16.85 -10.72
CA VAL A 91 -0.68 -16.14 -11.07
C VAL A 91 -1.85 -17.10 -11.20
N GLN A 92 -1.62 -18.33 -11.66
CA GLN A 92 -2.65 -19.36 -11.72
C GLN A 92 -3.21 -19.69 -10.34
N ASP A 93 -2.35 -19.92 -9.36
CA ASP A 93 -2.76 -20.30 -8.00
C ASP A 93 -3.59 -19.18 -7.35
N LEU A 94 -3.22 -17.93 -7.64
CA LEU A 94 -4.01 -16.76 -7.24
C LEU A 94 -5.39 -16.73 -7.89
N ILE A 95 -5.48 -16.96 -9.20
CA ILE A 95 -6.75 -17.03 -9.91
C ILE A 95 -7.63 -18.15 -9.32
N GLU A 96 -7.04 -19.32 -9.03
CA GLU A 96 -7.74 -20.46 -8.45
C GLU A 96 -8.23 -20.16 -7.03
N ALA A 97 -7.39 -19.55 -6.19
CA ALA A 97 -7.76 -19.15 -4.83
C ALA A 97 -8.93 -18.15 -4.83
N VAL A 98 -8.92 -17.15 -5.72
CA VAL A 98 -10.03 -16.20 -5.88
C VAL A 98 -11.32 -16.91 -6.31
N ARG A 99 -11.24 -17.82 -7.29
CA ARG A 99 -12.41 -18.59 -7.75
C ARG A 99 -12.94 -19.55 -6.70
N HIS A 100 -12.07 -20.10 -5.86
CA HIS A 100 -12.47 -20.92 -4.72
C HIS A 100 -13.18 -20.08 -3.65
N ALA A 101 -12.71 -18.86 -3.42
CA ALA A 101 -13.31 -17.94 -2.47
C ALA A 101 -14.70 -17.42 -2.93
N ASP A 102 -14.88 -17.22 -4.24
CA ASP A 102 -16.16 -16.80 -4.83
C ASP A 102 -16.47 -17.58 -6.12
N ALA A 103 -17.32 -18.60 -5.97
CA ALA A 103 -17.76 -19.46 -7.07
C ALA A 103 -18.69 -18.75 -8.09
N SER A 104 -19.19 -17.55 -7.79
CA SER A 104 -20.03 -16.78 -8.72
C SER A 104 -19.23 -16.08 -9.82
N LEU A 105 -17.90 -16.01 -9.66
CA LEU A 105 -16.99 -15.39 -10.61
C LEU A 105 -16.92 -16.20 -11.92
N LYS A 106 -17.32 -15.55 -13.02
CA LYS A 106 -17.25 -16.12 -14.37
C LYS A 106 -15.88 -15.89 -15.00
N ALA A 107 -15.29 -14.72 -14.72
CA ALA A 107 -13.99 -14.31 -15.22
C ALA A 107 -13.15 -13.74 -14.08
N VAL A 108 -11.93 -14.25 -13.96
CA VAL A 108 -10.86 -13.73 -13.10
C VAL A 108 -9.63 -13.56 -13.95
N GLU A 109 -9.12 -12.34 -14.02
CA GLU A 109 -7.90 -12.03 -14.76
C GLU A 109 -6.98 -11.16 -13.92
N ILE A 110 -5.68 -11.30 -14.16
CA ILE A 110 -4.66 -10.42 -13.61
C ILE A 110 -4.01 -9.68 -14.75
N ALA A 111 -3.92 -8.36 -14.61
CA ALA A 111 -3.30 -7.48 -15.57
C ALA A 111 -2.37 -6.50 -14.86
N THR A 112 -1.40 -5.96 -15.59
CA THR A 112 -0.64 -4.78 -15.17
C THR A 112 -1.52 -3.53 -15.22
N THR A 113 -1.04 -2.43 -14.65
CA THR A 113 -1.82 -1.17 -14.55
C THR A 113 -2.08 -0.48 -15.89
N ASP A 114 -1.32 -0.83 -16.93
CA ASP A 114 -1.54 -0.42 -18.32
C ASP A 114 -2.59 -1.28 -19.04
N GLY A 115 -3.11 -2.33 -18.40
CA GLY A 115 -4.10 -3.25 -18.94
C GLY A 115 -3.51 -4.50 -19.62
N THR A 116 -2.20 -4.71 -19.61
CA THR A 116 -1.59 -5.91 -20.20
C THR A 116 -1.88 -7.14 -19.33
N LYS A 117 -2.48 -8.18 -19.93
CA LYS A 117 -2.81 -9.42 -19.21
C LYS A 117 -1.55 -10.21 -18.88
N LEU A 118 -1.42 -10.64 -17.62
CA LEU A 118 -0.29 -11.43 -17.17
C LEU A 118 -0.50 -12.93 -17.47
N ALA A 119 0.61 -13.60 -17.81
CA ALA A 119 0.60 -15.04 -18.03
C ALA A 119 0.40 -15.80 -16.72
N ARG A 120 -0.34 -16.92 -16.77
CA ARG A 120 -0.67 -17.74 -15.60
C ARG A 120 0.56 -18.32 -14.89
N THR A 121 1.66 -18.49 -15.63
CA THR A 121 2.92 -19.05 -15.15
C THR A 121 3.82 -18.02 -14.46
N VAL A 122 3.46 -16.74 -14.48
CA VAL A 122 4.22 -15.70 -13.78
C VAL A 122 4.24 -16.01 -12.29
N ARG A 123 5.41 -15.89 -11.68
CA ARG A 123 5.58 -16.16 -10.25
C ARG A 123 4.92 -15.09 -9.41
N LEU A 124 4.36 -15.47 -8.28
CA LEU A 124 3.76 -14.54 -7.32
C LEU A 124 4.80 -13.53 -6.81
N GLY A 125 6.06 -13.94 -6.67
CA GLY A 125 7.22 -13.07 -6.40
C GLY A 125 7.36 -11.90 -7.37
N GLU A 126 7.20 -12.16 -8.66
CA GLU A 126 7.29 -11.13 -9.70
C GLU A 126 6.06 -10.24 -9.69
N LEU A 127 4.87 -10.83 -9.54
CA LEU A 127 3.61 -10.08 -9.48
C LEU A 127 3.58 -9.10 -8.30
N THR A 128 3.90 -9.58 -7.10
CA THR A 128 3.83 -8.78 -5.85
C THR A 128 4.94 -7.73 -5.77
N SER A 129 5.93 -7.77 -6.67
CA SER A 129 6.96 -6.73 -6.79
C SER A 129 6.45 -5.43 -7.43
N MET A 130 5.25 -5.43 -8.01
CA MET A 130 4.64 -4.29 -8.69
C MET A 130 3.16 -4.16 -8.33
N PRO A 131 2.56 -2.97 -8.48
CA PRO A 131 1.10 -2.86 -8.44
C PRO A 131 0.48 -3.60 -9.63
N PHE A 132 -0.67 -4.23 -9.41
CA PHE A 132 -1.38 -4.98 -10.45
C PHE A 132 -2.90 -4.87 -10.30
N CYS A 133 -3.63 -5.12 -11.38
CA CYS A 133 -5.08 -5.08 -11.42
C CYS A 133 -5.65 -6.52 -11.40
N LEU A 134 -6.52 -6.78 -10.42
CA LEU A 134 -7.37 -7.96 -10.36
C LEU A 134 -8.73 -7.64 -10.97
N ARG A 135 -9.08 -8.30 -12.08
CA ARG A 135 -10.33 -8.09 -12.81
C ARG A 135 -11.30 -9.22 -12.50
N LEU A 136 -12.37 -8.89 -11.77
CA LEU A 136 -13.41 -9.78 -11.27
C LEU A 136 -14.73 -9.46 -11.98
N ASN A 137 -15.07 -10.17 -13.05
CA ASN A 137 -16.22 -9.89 -13.90
C ASN A 137 -16.29 -8.42 -14.40
N HIS A 138 -16.95 -7.54 -13.65
CA HIS A 138 -17.14 -6.11 -13.93
C HIS A 138 -16.43 -5.19 -12.93
N VAL A 139 -15.74 -5.77 -11.94
CA VAL A 139 -15.02 -5.04 -10.89
C VAL A 139 -13.53 -5.17 -11.16
N ASN A 140 -12.84 -4.03 -11.26
CA ASN A 140 -11.38 -3.99 -11.34
C ASN A 140 -10.84 -3.47 -10.01
N VAL A 141 -9.97 -4.24 -9.38
CA VAL A 141 -9.33 -3.88 -8.11
C VAL A 141 -7.85 -3.68 -8.37
N LEU A 142 -7.33 -2.50 -8.05
CA LEU A 142 -5.90 -2.26 -7.98
C LEU A 142 -5.37 -2.85 -6.67
N VAL A 143 -4.36 -3.70 -6.78
CA VAL A 143 -3.59 -4.19 -5.64
C VAL A 143 -2.29 -3.40 -5.59
N GLU A 144 -2.14 -2.58 -4.56
CA GLU A 144 -0.93 -1.84 -4.28
C GLU A 144 0.10 -2.75 -3.63
N SER A 145 1.34 -2.64 -4.12
CA SER A 145 2.50 -3.29 -3.53
C SER A 145 3.22 -2.32 -2.61
N ASP A 146 3.58 -2.77 -1.41
CA ASP A 146 4.32 -1.98 -0.42
C ASP A 146 5.82 -2.27 -0.41
N VAL A 147 6.36 -2.79 -1.52
CA VAL A 147 7.78 -3.17 -1.64
C VAL A 147 8.71 -2.02 -1.27
N ALA A 148 8.37 -0.79 -1.65
CA ALA A 148 9.15 0.40 -1.28
C ALA A 148 9.23 0.61 0.24
N ALA A 149 8.12 0.39 0.98
CA ALA A 149 8.17 0.52 2.44
C ALA A 149 8.88 -0.65 3.12
N MET A 150 8.88 -1.83 2.50
CA MET A 150 9.66 -2.98 2.98
C MET A 150 11.16 -2.74 2.81
N ASP A 151 11.61 -2.20 1.67
CA ASP A 151 13.01 -1.85 1.44
C ASP A 151 13.48 -0.73 2.37
N ASP A 152 12.66 0.31 2.57
CA ASP A 152 12.94 1.38 3.52
C ASP A 152 13.09 0.85 4.95
N ARG A 153 12.26 -0.12 5.33
CA ARG A 153 12.33 -0.76 6.64
C ARG A 153 13.62 -1.56 6.79
N ARG A 154 14.00 -2.35 5.78
CA ARG A 154 15.26 -3.11 5.78
C ARG A 154 16.46 -2.17 5.88
N ALA A 155 16.49 -1.10 5.09
CA ALA A 155 17.57 -0.12 5.12
C ALA A 155 17.69 0.57 6.50
N ARG A 156 16.57 0.83 7.18
CA ARG A 156 16.58 1.33 8.56
C ARG A 156 17.13 0.32 9.55
N GLU A 157 16.74 -0.95 9.44
CA GLU A 157 17.24 -2.03 10.30
C GLU A 157 18.76 -2.22 10.12
N GLU A 158 19.25 -2.19 8.88
CA GLU A 158 20.69 -2.23 8.56
C GLU A 158 21.43 -1.02 9.13
N SER A 159 20.89 0.19 8.96
CA SER A 159 21.48 1.42 9.50
C SER A 159 21.64 1.39 11.02
N VAL A 160 20.64 0.87 11.73
CA VAL A 160 20.70 0.67 13.19
C VAL A 160 21.81 -0.33 13.55
N ALA A 161 21.91 -1.45 12.84
CA ALA A 161 22.96 -2.44 13.07
C ALA A 161 24.36 -1.83 12.87
N PHE A 162 24.57 -1.06 11.79
CA PHE A 162 25.83 -0.36 11.55
C PHE A 162 26.14 0.68 12.64
N ALA A 163 25.14 1.44 13.10
CA ALA A 163 25.32 2.41 14.17
C ALA A 163 25.72 1.73 15.50
N THR A 164 25.14 0.57 15.81
CA THR A 164 25.49 -0.23 16.99
C THR A 164 26.93 -0.75 16.88
N VAL A 165 27.31 -1.35 15.76
CA VAL A 165 28.69 -1.84 15.55
C VAL A 165 29.70 -0.69 15.65
N LYS A 166 29.38 0.47 15.06
CA LYS A 166 30.22 1.67 15.15
C LYS A 166 30.39 2.13 16.60
N ALA A 167 29.30 2.21 17.37
CA ALA A 167 29.36 2.63 18.76
C ALA A 167 30.15 1.66 19.64
N GLU A 168 30.10 0.36 19.35
CA GLU A 168 30.89 -0.66 20.03
C GLU A 168 32.39 -0.52 19.72
N ILE A 169 32.74 -0.30 18.45
CA ILE A 169 34.12 -0.06 18.00
C ILE A 169 34.68 1.23 18.64
N GLU A 170 33.91 2.31 18.67
CA GLU A 170 34.33 3.57 19.30
C GLU A 170 34.50 3.44 20.82
N ARG A 171 33.82 2.48 21.45
CA ARG A 171 33.97 2.18 22.87
C ARG A 171 35.09 1.18 23.19
N ASP A 172 35.73 0.54 22.20
CA ASP A 172 36.81 -0.42 22.48
C ASP A 172 38.13 0.31 22.81
N PRO A 173 38.59 0.26 24.08
CA PRO A 173 39.81 0.95 24.50
C PRO A 173 41.09 0.36 23.87
N ARG A 174 41.04 -0.86 23.33
CA ARG A 174 42.20 -1.50 22.68
C ARG A 174 42.52 -0.87 21.32
N LEU A 175 41.52 -0.29 20.64
CA LEU A 175 41.69 0.44 19.39
C LEU A 175 42.30 1.84 19.60
N ILE A 176 42.25 2.36 20.82
CA ILE A 176 42.83 3.66 21.20
C ILE A 176 44.36 3.57 21.26
N VAL A 177 44.91 2.45 21.76
CA VAL A 177 46.36 2.26 21.93
C VAL A 177 47.11 2.16 20.60
N SER A 178 46.48 1.59 19.56
CA SER A 178 47.07 1.47 18.22
C SER A 178 47.25 2.79 17.46
N ARG A 179 46.61 3.89 17.87
CA ARG A 179 46.81 5.23 17.27
C ARG A 179 47.90 6.06 17.95
N SER A 180 48.36 5.67 19.14
CA SER A 180 49.34 6.43 19.93
C SER A 180 50.78 5.99 19.68
N THR A 181 51.02 4.82 19.10
CA THR A 181 52.37 4.26 18.89
C THR A 181 53.06 4.63 17.58
N GLN A 182 52.53 5.60 16.81
CA GLN A 182 53.17 6.05 15.56
C GLN A 182 53.78 7.47 15.61
N LEU A 183 53.85 8.10 16.80
CA LEU A 183 54.56 9.36 17.01
C LEU A 183 55.47 9.24 18.24
N GLY A 184 56.60 8.55 18.09
CA GLY A 184 57.54 8.39 19.20
C GLY A 184 58.68 7.44 18.90
N ILE A 185 59.35 7.60 17.75
CA ILE A 185 60.63 6.94 17.51
C ILE A 185 61.66 8.03 17.20
N PHE A 186 62.48 8.29 18.23
CA PHE A 186 63.89 8.69 18.22
C PHE A 186 64.39 9.73 17.20
N ILE A 187 64.79 10.91 17.69
CA ILE A 187 66.11 11.50 17.40
C ILE A 187 66.61 12.25 18.65
N SER A 188 67.65 11.73 19.30
CA SER A 188 68.57 12.50 20.15
C SER A 188 69.96 12.32 19.57
N GLU A 189 70.59 13.42 19.18
CA GLU A 189 72.05 13.64 19.24
C GLU A 189 72.28 14.94 20.01
#